data_AF-S8DP79-F1
#
_entry.id   AF-S8DP79-F1
#
_cell.length_a   1.000
_cell.length_b   1.000
_cell.length_c   1.000
_cell.angle_alpha   90.00
_cell.angle_beta   90.00
_cell.angle_gamma   90.00
#
_symmetry.space_group_name_H-M   'P 1'
#
loop_
_entity.id
_entity.type
_entity.pdbx_description
1 polymer ?
#
loop_
_entity_poly.entity_id
_entity_poly.type
_entity_poly.pdbx_seq_one_letter_code
_entity_poly.pdbx_strand_id
1 'polypeptide(L)'
;GQGSSPEWNETLKFHVEYPTPDDDNTHKLVIKIMDQDIFSDDEYLGQATIYLKDVIEVGVEKGQGELRPQKYRVVSGDQNYRGEIQVGVTFTVK
;
A
#
# COMPACT_ATOMS: atom_id res chain seq x y z
N GLY A 1 -6.06 8.80 19.64
CA GLY A 1 -4.86 8.43 18.86
C GLY A 1 -4.19 7.19 19.42
N GLN A 2 -3.54 6.40 18.56
CA GLN A 2 -2.81 5.17 18.89
C GLN A 2 -1.32 5.41 19.24
N GLY A 3 -0.93 6.66 19.46
CA GLY A 3 0.47 7.03 19.70
C GLY A 3 1.32 7.08 18.43
N SER A 4 2.63 7.15 18.58
CA SER A 4 3.60 7.37 17.48
C SER A 4 4.05 6.08 16.77
N SER A 5 3.62 4.90 17.24
CA SER A 5 3.95 3.60 16.66
C SER A 5 2.74 2.67 16.66
N PRO A 6 1.68 3.03 15.89
CA PRO A 6 0.49 2.18 15.78
C PRO A 6 0.82 0.85 15.10
N GLU A 7 0.12 -0.20 15.50
CA GLU A 7 0.18 -1.52 14.87
C GLU A 7 -1.21 -1.90 14.36
N TRP A 8 -1.35 -2.06 13.04
CA TRP A 8 -2.59 -2.54 12.44
C TRP A 8 -2.67 -4.06 12.45
N ASN A 9 -1.60 -4.75 12.03
CA ASN A 9 -1.58 -6.21 11.86
C ASN A 9 -2.76 -6.75 11.02
N GLU A 10 -3.23 -5.95 10.06
CA GLU A 10 -4.37 -6.29 9.20
C GLU A 10 -3.93 -6.86 7.85
N THR A 11 -4.79 -7.68 7.25
CA THR A 11 -4.61 -8.20 5.88
C THR A 11 -5.78 -7.76 5.02
N LEU A 12 -5.50 -6.90 4.04
CA LEU A 12 -6.46 -6.47 3.03
C LEU A 12 -6.33 -7.34 1.78
N LYS A 13 -7.44 -7.75 1.18
CA LYS A 13 -7.48 -8.58 -0.02
C LYS A 13 -8.26 -7.88 -1.12
N PHE A 14 -7.66 -7.80 -2.29
CA PHE A 14 -8.24 -7.18 -3.48
C PHE A 14 -8.30 -8.19 -4.62
N HIS A 15 -9.32 -8.10 -5.45
CA HIS A 15 -9.32 -8.77 -6.75
C HIS A 15 -8.70 -7.81 -7.77
N VAL A 16 -7.76 -8.29 -8.55
CA VAL A 16 -6.97 -7.50 -9.50
C VAL A 16 -6.96 -8.20 -10.85
N GLU A 17 -7.28 -7.44 -11.89
CA GLU A 17 -7.20 -7.90 -13.28
C GLU A 17 -5.78 -7.69 -13.84
N TYR A 18 -5.42 -8.49 -14.85
CA TYR A 18 -4.09 -8.46 -15.45
C TYR A 18 -3.82 -7.10 -16.15
N PRO A 19 -2.61 -6.52 -16.04
CA PRO A 19 -2.27 -5.28 -16.72
C PRO A 19 -2.45 -5.39 -18.23
N THR A 20 -3.22 -4.48 -18.83
CA THR A 20 -3.18 -4.29 -20.28
C THR A 20 -2.00 -3.40 -20.64
N PRO A 21 -1.49 -3.43 -21.90
CA PRO A 21 -0.34 -2.61 -22.30
C PRO A 21 -0.57 -1.09 -22.15
N ASP A 22 -1.82 -0.65 -22.06
CA ASP A 22 -2.19 0.76 -21.89
C ASP A 22 -2.25 1.19 -20.41
N ASP A 23 -1.94 0.27 -19.48
CA ASP A 23 -2.25 0.35 -18.05
C ASP A 23 -1.04 0.71 -17.18
N ASP A 24 -0.10 1.49 -17.72
CA ASP A 24 1.20 1.79 -17.10
C ASP A 24 1.16 2.47 -15.72
N ASN A 25 -0.03 2.86 -15.22
CA ASN A 25 -0.21 3.55 -13.94
C ASN A 25 -1.25 2.93 -13.00
N THR A 26 -1.82 1.76 -13.32
CA THR A 26 -2.96 1.21 -12.55
C THR A 26 -2.54 0.25 -11.45
N HIS A 27 -1.43 -0.48 -11.59
CA HIS A 27 -0.97 -1.45 -10.59
C HIS A 27 -0.13 -0.81 -9.48
N LYS A 28 -0.77 0.08 -8.73
CA LYS A 28 -0.20 0.67 -7.51
C LYS A 28 -1.15 0.54 -6.33
N LEU A 29 -0.59 0.27 -5.16
CA LEU A 29 -1.29 0.37 -3.90
C LEU A 29 -0.96 1.71 -3.26
N VAL A 30 -1.97 2.56 -3.07
CA VAL A 30 -1.87 3.82 -2.35
C VAL A 30 -2.48 3.64 -0.97
N ILE A 31 -1.65 3.74 0.05
CA ILE A 31 -2.05 3.60 1.45
C ILE A 31 -2.10 5.00 2.03
N LYS A 32 -3.30 5.48 2.38
CA LYS A 32 -3.50 6.77 3.05
C LYS A 32 -3.55 6.54 4.55
N ILE A 33 -2.74 7.30 5.27
CA ILE A 33 -2.73 7.34 6.72
C ILE A 33 -3.65 8.48 7.15
N MET A 34 -4.65 8.14 7.95
CA MET A 34 -5.63 9.07 8.49
C MET A 34 -5.51 9.05 10.02
N ASP A 35 -5.59 10.21 10.66
CA ASP A 35 -5.85 10.28 12.10
C ASP A 35 -7.35 10.13 12.32
N GLN A 36 -7.72 9.19 13.18
CA GLN A 36 -9.12 8.93 13.50
C GLN A 36 -9.46 9.63 14.80
N ASP A 37 -10.29 10.66 14.70
CA ASP A 37 -10.82 11.39 15.84
C ASP A 37 -12.26 10.99 16.15
N ILE A 38 -12.63 11.06 17.44
CA ILE A 38 -13.98 10.70 17.91
C ILE A 38 -15.01 11.81 17.59
N PHE A 39 -14.54 13.05 17.40
CA PHE A 39 -15.39 14.24 17.31
C PHE A 39 -15.15 15.10 16.05
N SER A 40 -14.17 14.76 15.22
CA SER A 40 -13.81 15.45 13.98
C SER A 40 -13.80 14.46 12.81
N ASP A 41 -13.91 15.01 11.59
CA ASP A 41 -13.61 14.24 10.39
C ASP A 41 -12.16 13.76 10.41
N ASP A 42 -11.92 12.56 9.88
CA ASP A 42 -10.59 11.97 9.83
C ASP A 42 -9.59 12.88 9.10
N GLU A 43 -8.46 13.22 9.76
CA GLU A 43 -7.45 14.10 9.19
C GLU A 43 -6.43 13.29 8.36
N TYR A 44 -6.16 13.74 7.13
CA TYR A 44 -5.15 13.11 6.29
C TYR A 44 -3.73 13.45 6.76
N LEU A 45 -2.97 12.43 7.16
CA LEU A 45 -1.59 12.58 7.65
C LEU A 45 -0.54 12.39 6.55
N GLY A 46 -0.85 11.60 5.52
CA GLY A 46 0.07 11.32 4.42
C GLY A 46 -0.24 10.00 3.72
N GLN A 47 0.58 9.63 2.75
CA GLN A 47 0.42 8.37 2.02
C GLN A 47 1.73 7.68 1.69
N ALA A 48 1.67 6.36 1.56
CA ALA A 48 2.69 5.54 0.94
C ALA A 48 2.17 5.00 -0.40
N THR A 49 3.02 4.97 -1.43
CA THR A 49 2.70 4.38 -2.73
C THR A 49 3.62 3.20 -2.99
N ILE A 50 3.04 2.03 -3.28
CA ILE A 50 3.75 0.79 -3.57
C ILE A 50 3.40 0.40 -5.00
N TYR A 51 4.40 0.26 -5.86
CA TYR A 51 4.20 -0.22 -7.23
C TYR A 51 4.18 -1.74 -7.24
N LEU A 52 3.16 -2.32 -7.87
CA LEU A 52 2.88 -3.75 -7.82
C LEU A 52 3.19 -4.48 -9.13
N LYS A 53 3.62 -3.76 -10.18
CA LYS A 53 3.87 -4.31 -11.52
C LYS A 53 4.74 -5.56 -11.47
N ASP A 54 5.94 -5.46 -10.90
CA ASP A 54 6.89 -6.58 -10.80
C ASP A 54 6.32 -7.78 -10.04
N VAL A 55 5.55 -7.53 -8.98
CA VAL A 55 4.93 -8.59 -8.14
C VAL A 55 3.87 -9.35 -8.93
N ILE A 56 3.08 -8.63 -9.70
CA ILE A 56 2.02 -9.19 -10.53
C ILE A 56 2.63 -9.94 -11.71
N GLU A 57 3.62 -9.38 -12.40
CA GLU A 57 4.33 -10.03 -13.50
C GLU A 57 4.96 -11.36 -13.05
N VAL A 58 5.74 -11.33 -11.95
CA VAL A 58 6.32 -12.55 -11.37
C VAL A 58 5.24 -13.55 -10.98
N GLY A 59 4.13 -13.07 -10.41
CA GLY A 59 3.04 -13.93 -10.00
C GLY A 59 2.28 -14.57 -11.14
N VAL A 60 2.14 -13.89 -12.27
CA VAL A 60 1.54 -14.45 -13.48
C VAL A 60 2.44 -15.50 -14.10
N GLU A 61 3.76 -15.28 -14.10
CA GLU A 61 4.73 -16.25 -14.61
C GLU A 61 4.87 -17.49 -13.72
N LYS A 62 4.89 -17.32 -12.39
CA LYS A 62 5.26 -18.37 -11.42
C LYS A 62 4.11 -18.87 -10.56
N GLY A 63 2.90 -18.34 -10.75
CA GLY A 63 1.71 -18.62 -9.93
C GLY A 63 1.60 -17.79 -8.64
N GLN A 64 2.71 -17.23 -8.15
CA GLN A 64 2.75 -16.37 -6.97
C GLN A 64 3.90 -15.34 -7.07
N GLY A 65 3.61 -14.11 -6.66
CA GLY A 65 4.57 -13.03 -6.48
C GLY A 65 4.52 -12.48 -5.06
N GLU A 66 5.66 -12.01 -4.54
CA GLU A 66 5.75 -11.51 -3.16
C GLU A 66 6.69 -10.30 -3.03
N LEU A 67 6.24 -9.31 -2.26
CA LEU A 67 7.09 -8.33 -1.60
C LEU A 67 7.10 -8.64 -0.12
N ARG A 68 8.28 -8.95 0.41
CA ARG A 68 8.45 -9.17 1.85
C ARG A 68 8.08 -7.89 2.61
N PRO A 69 7.62 -8.01 3.87
CA PRO A 69 7.37 -6.86 4.72
C PRO A 69 8.57 -5.92 4.76
N GLN A 70 8.40 -4.72 4.23
CA GLN A 70 9.43 -3.69 4.18
C GLN A 70 8.82 -2.33 4.50
N LYS A 71 9.68 -1.39 4.88
CA LYS A 71 9.28 -0.04 5.23
C LYS A 71 9.08 0.82 3.98
N TYR A 72 7.97 1.55 3.94
CA TYR A 72 7.65 2.54 2.93
C TYR A 72 7.51 3.90 3.60
N ARG A 73 8.05 4.93 2.94
CA ARG A 73 7.93 6.30 3.42
C ARG A 73 6.50 6.79 3.25
N VAL A 74 5.97 7.39 4.31
CA VAL A 74 4.73 8.14 4.29
C VAL A 74 5.09 9.59 4.02
N VAL A 75 4.49 10.16 2.98
CA VAL A 75 4.69 11.56 2.57
C VAL A 75 3.36 12.30 2.57
N SER A 76 3.36 13.54 3.05
CA SER A 76 2.18 14.42 2.95
C SER A 76 2.06 15.04 1.55
N GLY A 77 0.94 15.72 1.27
CA GLY A 77 0.68 16.32 -0.04
C GLY A 77 1.68 17.39 -0.49
N ASP A 78 2.39 17.99 0.46
CA ASP A 78 3.51 18.92 0.28
C ASP A 78 4.87 18.22 0.11
N GLN A 79 4.88 16.89 -0.06
CA GLN A 79 6.07 16.04 -0.20
C GLN A 79 6.97 15.97 1.04
N ASN A 80 6.50 16.43 2.20
CA ASN A 80 7.23 16.29 3.46
C ASN A 80 7.13 14.85 4.00
N TYR A 81 8.23 14.36 4.57
CA TYR A 81 8.29 13.05 5.22
C TYR A 81 7.50 13.07 6.54
N ARG A 82 6.61 12.09 6.71
CA ARG A 82 5.68 11.97 7.85
C ARG A 82 5.86 10.68 8.65
N GLY A 83 6.81 9.84 8.28
CA GLY A 83 7.09 8.57 8.95
C GLY A 83 7.21 7.40 7.97
N GLU A 84 7.12 6.19 8.52
CA GLU A 84 7.21 4.94 7.77
C GLU A 84 6.04 4.03 8.11
N ILE A 85 5.62 3.22 7.14
CA ILE A 85 4.70 2.11 7.33
C ILE A 85 5.35 0.82 6.82
N GLN A 86 5.21 -0.28 7.57
CA GLN A 86 5.70 -1.58 7.14
C GLN A 86 4.58 -2.38 6.47
N VAL A 87 4.81 -2.81 5.23
CA VAL A 87 3.80 -3.52 4.42
C VAL A 87 4.46 -4.66 3.67
N GLY A 88 3.83 -5.83 3.70
CA GLY A 88 4.13 -6.96 2.82
C GLY A 88 3.01 -7.14 1.79
N VAL A 89 3.34 -7.65 0.61
CA VAL A 89 2.36 -7.90 -0.45
C VAL A 89 2.54 -9.31 -0.98
N THR A 90 1.46 -10.05 -1.12
CA THR A 90 1.45 -11.34 -1.81
C THR A 90 0.39 -11.29 -2.91
N PHE A 91 0.78 -11.70 -4.11
CA PHE A 91 -0.11 -11.88 -5.24
C PHE A 91 -0.16 -13.36 -5.60
N THR A 92 -1.35 -13.89 -5.85
CA THR A 92 -1.58 -15.28 -6.26
C THR A 92 -2.56 -15.31 -7.42
N VAL A 93 -2.21 -16.03 -8.48
CA VAL A 93 -3.15 -16.32 -9.58
C VAL A 93 -4.21 -17.27 -9.05
N LYS A 94 -5.49 -16.95 -9.29
CA LYS A 94 -6.63 -17.80 -8.95
C LYS A 94 -7.26 -18.40 -10.19
#